data_AF-A0A199XT23-F1
#
_entry.id   AF-A0A199XT23-F1
#
_cell.length_a   1.000
_cell.length_b   1.000
_cell.length_c   1.000
_cell.angle_alpha   90.00
_cell.angle_beta   90.00
_cell.angle_gamma   90.00
#
_symmetry.space_group_name_H-M   'P 1'
#
loop_
_entity.id
_entity.type
_entity.pdbx_description
1 polymer ?
#
loop_
_entity_poly.entity_id
_entity_poly.type
_entity_poly.pdbx_seq_one_letter_code
_entity_poly.pdbx_strand_id
1 'polypeptide(L)'
;MVLNFKFLMRLQSKMISKIILISPIIFYSQNNPEKLMDSDKEIKSKSYEVIETIRTAFGRTKVVYVVSNKNMIDTYDLGPNNTREVREIIVYKKAREKKYYTGLNLQAKDLKEVNGNTNVISDQEIVNPNKSITIIPIETYERLVEQGIRSSELYSQLADAYFYKNDYAKASKYYFEFFTIEKRIKPEFYLRYAVTLDKLGQKEKSKVLLMTYEALLKNQKIK
;
A
#
# COMPACT_ATOMS: atom_id res chain seq x y z
N MET A 1 23.87 -29.71 84.78
CA MET A 1 24.26 -28.56 85.61
C MET A 1 25.00 -27.58 84.69
N VAL A 2 24.26 -26.67 84.06
CA VAL A 2 24.31 -25.22 84.33
C VAL A 2 25.46 -24.52 83.58
N LEU A 3 25.09 -23.40 82.94
CA LEU A 3 25.88 -22.21 82.60
C LEU A 3 26.42 -22.02 81.16
N ASN A 4 25.85 -20.96 80.56
CA ASN A 4 26.43 -19.95 79.70
C ASN A 4 26.95 -20.32 78.30
N PHE A 5 26.22 -19.83 77.28
CA PHE A 5 26.86 -19.29 76.10
C PHE A 5 26.33 -17.88 75.77
N LYS A 6 27.21 -16.92 76.06
CA LYS A 6 27.40 -15.58 75.48
C LYS A 6 26.73 -15.38 74.10
N PHE A 7 26.00 -14.27 73.90
CA PHE A 7 26.47 -13.05 73.19
C PHE A 7 26.15 -13.18 71.66
N LEU A 8 25.52 -12.26 70.92
CA LEU A 8 25.39 -10.81 71.01
C LEU A 8 24.32 -10.34 69.98
N MET A 9 23.67 -9.22 70.29
CA MET A 9 23.09 -8.19 69.40
C MET A 9 22.23 -8.61 68.20
N ARG A 10 20.99 -8.09 68.19
CA ARG A 10 20.69 -6.94 67.31
C ARG A 10 19.52 -6.10 67.84
N LEU A 11 19.79 -4.80 67.91
CA LEU A 11 18.96 -3.69 68.38
C LEU A 11 17.51 -3.71 67.87
N GLN A 12 16.54 -3.67 68.80
CA GLN A 12 15.28 -2.93 68.61
C GLN A 12 15.57 -1.46 69.00
N SER A 13 14.91 -0.42 68.47
CA SER A 13 13.47 -0.29 68.31
C SER A 13 13.06 0.91 67.42
N LYS A 14 12.07 0.65 66.56
CA LYS A 14 10.80 1.37 66.41
C LYS A 14 10.75 2.89 66.14
N MET A 15 10.17 3.20 64.98
CA MET A 15 9.09 4.17 64.70
C MET A 15 9.50 5.66 64.79
N ILE A 16 9.20 6.53 63.81
CA ILE A 16 7.87 7.14 63.60
C ILE A 16 7.80 7.77 62.18
N SER A 17 6.87 7.26 61.36
CA SER A 17 5.82 7.93 60.57
C SER A 17 5.92 9.42 60.14
N LYS A 18 5.65 9.65 58.83
CA LYS A 18 5.19 10.89 58.12
C LYS A 18 6.26 11.98 57.96
N ILE A 19 6.59 12.46 56.75
CA ILE A 19 5.75 13.23 55.82
C ILE A 19 6.32 13.07 54.39
N ILE A 20 5.47 12.68 53.44
CA ILE A 20 5.77 12.72 52.01
C ILE A 20 5.45 14.14 51.54
N LEU A 21 6.48 14.94 51.26
CA LEU A 21 6.38 16.17 50.47
C LEU A 21 6.97 15.87 49.09
N ILE A 22 6.10 15.43 48.17
CA ILE A 22 6.43 15.38 46.75
C ILE A 22 6.33 16.82 46.24
N SER A 23 7.46 17.50 46.14
CA SER A 23 7.60 18.68 45.31
C SER A 23 7.63 18.23 43.84
N PRO A 24 6.72 18.70 42.97
CA PRO A 24 6.85 18.44 41.55
C PRO A 24 8.00 19.30 41.07
N ILE A 25 9.13 18.68 40.71
CA ILE A 25 10.07 19.30 39.80
C ILE A 25 9.30 19.45 38.49
N ILE A 26 8.72 20.63 38.30
CA ILE A 26 8.19 21.08 37.03
C ILE A 26 9.41 21.18 36.11
N PHE A 27 9.76 20.06 35.47
CA PHE A 27 10.43 20.12 34.19
C PHE A 27 9.48 20.88 33.28
N TYR A 28 9.72 22.18 33.13
CA TYR A 28 9.32 22.90 31.93
C TYR A 28 10.10 22.29 30.78
N SER A 29 9.65 21.12 30.33
CA SER A 29 9.90 20.67 28.98
C SER A 29 9.04 21.57 28.11
N GLN A 30 9.70 22.50 27.42
CA GLN A 30 9.09 23.15 26.27
C GLN A 30 8.75 22.04 25.25
N ASN A 31 7.58 21.45 25.40
CA ASN A 31 6.97 20.61 24.39
C ASN A 31 6.53 21.52 23.25
N ASN A 32 7.49 21.95 22.44
CA ASN A 32 7.21 22.13 21.03
C ASN A 32 7.54 20.78 20.38
N PRO A 33 6.55 19.92 20.06
CA PRO A 33 6.81 18.79 19.20
C PRO A 33 6.98 19.35 17.79
N GLU A 34 8.16 19.90 17.53
CA GLU A 34 8.62 20.03 16.15
C GLU A 34 8.73 18.60 15.65
N LYS A 35 7.70 18.21 14.89
CA LYS A 35 7.53 16.86 14.36
C LYS A 35 8.77 16.55 13.53
N LEU A 36 9.69 15.77 14.11
CA LEU A 36 10.87 15.24 13.43
C LEU A 36 10.40 14.61 12.12
N MET A 37 10.73 15.27 11.02
CA MET A 37 10.47 14.80 9.68
C MET A 37 11.32 13.53 9.51
N ASP A 38 10.68 12.36 9.38
CA ASP A 38 11.36 11.08 9.12
C ASP A 38 12.26 11.26 7.88
N SER A 39 13.55 11.53 8.11
CA SER A 39 14.47 12.10 7.12
C SER A 39 14.73 11.19 5.92
N ASP A 40 14.42 9.91 6.06
CA ASP A 40 14.82 8.87 5.11
C ASP A 40 13.62 8.27 4.34
N LYS A 41 12.40 8.72 4.61
CA LYS A 41 11.18 8.22 3.94
C LYS A 41 10.82 9.08 2.75
N GLU A 42 10.94 8.50 1.56
CA GLU A 42 10.58 9.17 0.30
C GLU A 42 9.10 9.61 0.30
N ILE A 43 8.86 10.90 0.09
CA ILE A 43 7.52 11.50 0.08
C ILE A 43 6.79 11.09 -1.21
N LYS A 44 5.58 10.52 -1.08
CA LYS A 44 4.69 10.17 -2.20
C LYS A 44 3.89 11.37 -2.68
N SER A 45 3.31 12.12 -1.73
CA SER A 45 2.53 13.32 -2.01
C SER A 45 2.43 14.19 -0.76
N LYS A 46 2.31 15.50 -0.96
CA LYS A 46 2.04 16.48 0.08
C LYS A 46 0.71 17.18 -0.23
N SER A 47 -0.16 17.29 0.76
CA SER A 47 -1.41 18.06 0.70
C SER A 47 -1.58 18.86 1.99
N TYR A 48 -2.55 19.75 2.03
CA TYR A 48 -2.77 20.69 3.13
C TYR A 48 -4.23 20.66 3.53
N GLU A 49 -4.51 20.39 4.79
CA GLU A 49 -5.84 20.55 5.37
C GLU A 49 -5.94 21.94 5.97
N VAL A 50 -6.96 22.69 5.56
CA VAL A 50 -7.21 24.04 6.03
C VAL A 50 -8.47 24.03 6.86
N ILE A 51 -8.38 24.60 8.07
CA ILE A 51 -9.47 24.73 9.02
C ILE A 51 -9.71 26.21 9.25
N GLU A 52 -10.83 26.70 8.76
CA GLU A 52 -11.28 28.08 8.96
C GLU A 52 -12.31 28.10 10.07
N THR A 53 -12.04 28.89 11.11
CA THR A 53 -12.96 29.08 12.23
C THR A 53 -13.45 30.51 12.24
N ILE A 54 -14.76 30.67 12.01
CA ILE A 54 -15.45 31.97 12.03
C ILE A 54 -16.25 32.06 13.32
N ARG A 55 -15.98 33.09 14.12
CA ARG A 55 -16.70 33.42 15.35
C ARG A 55 -17.88 34.32 15.01
N THR A 56 -19.07 33.86 15.36
CA THR A 56 -20.31 34.62 15.21
C THR A 56 -20.90 34.92 16.59
N ALA A 57 -21.86 35.83 16.68
CA ALA A 57 -22.57 36.12 17.94
C ALA A 57 -23.25 34.88 18.54
N PHE A 58 -23.58 33.89 17.71
CA PHE A 58 -24.26 32.65 18.07
C PHE A 58 -23.33 31.44 18.23
N GLY A 59 -22.00 31.64 18.20
CA GLY A 59 -21.03 30.56 18.42
C GLY A 59 -19.87 30.56 17.44
N ARG A 60 -19.48 29.38 16.96
CA ARG A 60 -18.35 29.19 16.05
C ARG A 60 -18.71 28.25 14.91
N THR A 61 -18.46 28.69 13.69
CA THR A 61 -18.57 27.87 12.48
C THR A 61 -17.19 27.40 12.07
N LYS A 62 -17.05 26.12 11.72
CA LYS A 62 -15.79 25.54 11.22
C LYS A 62 -15.99 25.01 9.80
N VAL A 63 -15.13 25.44 8.89
CA VAL A 63 -15.06 24.94 7.52
C VAL A 63 -13.73 24.24 7.33
N VAL A 64 -13.75 23.00 6.84
CA VAL A 64 -12.54 22.17 6.64
C VAL A 64 -12.48 21.74 5.19
N TYR A 65 -11.34 22.01 4.54
CA TYR A 65 -11.09 21.61 3.16
C TYR A 65 -9.65 21.15 2.95
N VAL A 66 -9.40 20.38 1.89
CA VAL A 66 -8.08 19.82 1.57
C VAL A 66 -7.61 20.32 0.22
N VAL A 67 -6.34 20.72 0.15
CA VAL A 67 -5.73 21.35 -1.01
C VAL A 67 -4.41 20.65 -1.37
N SER A 68 -4.15 20.45 -2.65
CA SER A 68 -2.92 19.82 -3.14
C SER A 68 -1.70 20.75 -3.05
N ASN A 69 -1.88 22.03 -3.35
CA ASN A 69 -0.82 23.04 -3.35
C ASN A 69 -1.08 24.11 -2.28
N LYS A 70 -0.04 24.52 -1.54
CA LYS A 70 -0.15 25.57 -0.51
C LYS A 70 -0.65 26.91 -1.06
N ASN A 71 -0.33 27.21 -2.32
CA ASN A 71 -0.69 28.46 -2.99
C ASN A 71 -2.18 28.54 -3.37
N MET A 72 -2.92 27.44 -3.28
CA MET A 72 -4.36 27.41 -3.50
C MET A 72 -5.14 27.65 -2.19
N ILE A 73 -4.45 27.90 -1.08
CA ILE A 73 -5.07 28.29 0.19
C ILE A 73 -5.34 29.78 0.14
N ASP A 74 -6.58 30.14 0.36
CA ASP A 74 -7.00 31.53 0.33
C ASP A 74 -6.30 32.37 1.42
N THR A 75 -5.79 33.54 1.03
CA THR A 75 -5.03 34.46 1.90
C THR A 75 -5.82 35.70 2.30
N TYR A 76 -7.10 35.79 1.92
CA TYR A 76 -7.93 36.92 2.31
C TYR A 76 -8.10 37.01 3.83
N ASP A 77 -8.29 38.24 4.31
CA ASP A 77 -8.56 38.53 5.72
C ASP A 77 -9.93 37.96 6.11
N LEU A 78 -9.93 37.08 7.10
CA LEU A 78 -11.15 36.47 7.64
C LEU A 78 -11.91 37.41 8.58
N GLY A 79 -11.33 38.56 8.95
CA GLY A 79 -11.92 39.52 9.87
C GLY A 79 -11.58 39.23 11.33
N PRO A 80 -11.97 40.14 12.25
CA PRO A 80 -11.54 40.12 13.63
C PRO A 80 -12.01 38.87 14.37
N ASN A 81 -11.12 38.28 15.17
CA ASN A 81 -11.34 37.08 15.99
C ASN A 81 -11.54 35.76 15.22
N ASN A 82 -11.37 35.76 13.90
CA ASN A 82 -11.41 34.55 13.07
C ASN A 82 -10.00 34.00 12.83
N THR A 83 -9.90 32.69 12.58
CA THR A 83 -8.59 32.02 12.46
C THR A 83 -8.58 31.00 11.33
N ARG A 84 -7.46 30.95 10.60
CA ARG A 84 -7.13 29.91 9.62
C ARG A 84 -5.96 29.09 10.12
N GLU A 85 -6.17 27.79 10.31
CA GLU A 85 -5.11 26.83 10.64
C GLU A 85 -4.83 25.94 9.42
N VAL A 86 -3.56 25.74 9.07
CA VAL A 86 -3.14 24.91 7.94
C VAL A 86 -2.27 23.78 8.43
N ARG A 87 -2.70 22.53 8.21
CA ARG A 87 -1.98 21.32 8.60
C ARG A 87 -1.45 20.60 7.37
N GLU A 88 -0.15 20.27 7.38
CA GLU A 88 0.46 19.51 6.29
C GLU A 88 0.18 18.02 6.42
N ILE A 89 -0.37 17.43 5.36
CA ILE A 89 -0.58 16.00 5.21
C ILE A 89 0.49 15.48 4.26
N ILE A 90 1.43 14.71 4.81
CA ILE A 90 2.49 14.08 4.03
C ILE A 90 2.18 12.58 3.93
N VAL A 91 2.01 12.09 2.72
CA VAL A 91 1.88 10.66 2.44
C VAL A 91 3.24 10.16 2.00
N TYR A 92 3.81 9.22 2.74
CA TYR A 92 5.08 8.60 2.41
C TYR A 92 4.88 7.41 1.46
N LYS A 93 5.88 7.13 0.62
CA LYS A 93 5.88 5.89 -0.16
C LYS A 93 6.03 4.71 0.79
N LYS A 94 5.22 3.66 0.60
CA LYS A 94 5.38 2.42 1.35
C LYS A 94 6.74 1.82 0.96
N ALA A 95 7.58 1.52 1.95
CA ALA A 95 8.84 0.81 1.72
C ALA A 95 8.53 -0.51 0.99
N ARG A 96 9.26 -0.80 -0.08
CA ARG A 96 9.15 -2.08 -0.78
C ARG A 96 9.67 -3.16 0.15
N GLU A 97 8.78 -3.98 0.70
CA GLU A 97 9.15 -5.22 1.38
C GLU A 97 9.85 -6.12 0.34
N LYS A 98 11.15 -6.37 0.51
CA LYS A 98 11.86 -7.38 -0.30
C LYS A 98 11.27 -8.74 0.08
N LYS A 99 10.37 -9.26 -0.75
CA LYS A 99 9.88 -10.63 -0.64
C LYS A 99 11.01 -11.56 -1.08
N TYR A 100 11.67 -12.18 -0.11
CA TYR A 100 12.63 -13.24 -0.37
C TYR A 100 11.86 -14.51 -0.73
N TYR A 101 12.03 -14.99 -1.96
CA TYR A 101 11.57 -16.31 -2.36
C TYR A 101 12.63 -17.33 -1.93
N THR A 102 12.32 -18.16 -0.94
CA THR A 102 13.14 -19.31 -0.58
C THR A 102 12.96 -20.44 -1.59
N GLY A 103 14.01 -20.72 -2.35
CA GLY A 103 14.34 -22.08 -2.84
C GLY A 103 13.95 -22.42 -4.28
N LEU A 104 14.95 -22.46 -5.16
CA LEU A 104 15.19 -23.55 -6.11
C LEU A 104 16.66 -23.50 -6.52
N ASN A 105 17.47 -24.35 -5.87
CA ASN A 105 18.83 -24.64 -6.30
C ASN A 105 18.75 -25.39 -7.64
N LEU A 106 19.06 -24.71 -8.73
CA LEU A 106 19.47 -25.36 -9.97
C LEU A 106 21.00 -25.37 -9.99
N GLN A 107 21.50 -26.60 -9.90
CA GLN A 107 22.90 -26.97 -9.86
C GLN A 107 23.62 -26.42 -11.10
N ALA A 108 24.61 -25.57 -10.87
CA ALA A 108 25.50 -25.06 -11.90
C ALA A 108 26.33 -26.21 -12.48
N LYS A 109 25.99 -26.66 -13.68
CA LYS A 109 26.90 -27.40 -14.55
C LYS A 109 26.60 -27.03 -15.99
N ASP A 110 27.35 -26.04 -16.45
CA ASP A 110 27.91 -25.91 -17.80
C ASP A 110 28.34 -24.45 -18.03
N LEU A 111 29.49 -24.09 -17.46
CA LEU A 111 30.22 -22.89 -17.84
C LEU A 111 31.02 -23.25 -19.11
N LYS A 112 30.67 -22.64 -20.24
CA LYS A 112 31.63 -22.37 -21.31
C LYS A 112 31.89 -20.87 -21.31
N GLU A 113 33.12 -20.53 -20.96
CA GLU A 113 33.69 -19.19 -21.02
C GLU A 113 33.61 -18.65 -22.44
N VAL A 114 33.01 -17.46 -22.59
CA VAL A 114 33.40 -16.52 -23.64
C VAL A 114 33.60 -15.17 -22.98
N ASN A 115 34.86 -14.76 -22.99
CA ASN A 115 35.35 -13.45 -22.58
C ASN A 115 34.63 -12.32 -23.32
N GLY A 116 34.28 -11.26 -22.58
CA GLY A 116 33.73 -10.04 -23.15
C GLY A 116 33.29 -9.04 -22.09
N ASN A 117 34.26 -8.29 -21.56
CA ASN A 117 34.17 -6.92 -21.05
C ASN A 117 32.93 -6.56 -20.20
N THR A 118 33.13 -6.52 -18.89
CA THR A 118 32.22 -5.89 -17.93
C THR A 118 32.14 -4.37 -18.15
N ASN A 119 31.22 -3.93 -19.00
CA ASN A 119 30.69 -2.58 -18.89
C ASN A 119 29.59 -2.59 -17.83
N VAL A 120 29.90 -1.98 -16.68
CA VAL A 120 28.89 -1.48 -15.75
C VAL A 120 28.12 -0.41 -16.50
N ILE A 121 27.00 -0.79 -17.09
CA ILE A 121 26.08 0.15 -17.70
C ILE A 121 25.14 0.63 -16.59
N SER A 122 25.56 1.71 -15.92
CA SER A 122 24.63 2.65 -15.31
C SER A 122 24.04 3.49 -16.44
N ASP A 123 22.93 3.07 -17.03
CA ASP A 123 22.17 3.92 -17.95
C ASP A 123 21.43 4.99 -17.14
N GLN A 124 22.15 6.06 -16.78
CA GLN A 124 21.52 7.36 -16.69
C GLN A 124 21.22 7.81 -18.13
N GLU A 125 20.08 7.37 -18.67
CA GLU A 125 19.55 7.98 -19.90
C GLU A 125 19.32 9.48 -19.63
N ILE A 126 20.07 10.31 -20.34
CA ILE A 126 19.82 11.75 -20.46
C ILE A 126 18.40 11.90 -21.04
N VAL A 127 17.44 12.31 -20.21
CA VAL A 127 16.06 12.56 -20.65
C VAL A 127 16.07 13.78 -21.55
N ASN A 128 16.03 13.55 -22.86
CA ASN A 128 15.68 14.57 -23.84
C ASN A 128 14.35 15.23 -23.41
N PRO A 129 14.27 16.57 -23.27
CA PRO A 129 13.09 17.26 -22.71
C PRO A 129 11.82 17.13 -23.57
N ASN A 130 11.90 16.49 -24.74
CA ASN A 130 10.80 16.24 -25.66
C ASN A 130 10.50 14.73 -25.86
N LYS A 131 10.99 13.82 -25.00
CA LYS A 131 10.68 12.38 -25.09
C LYS A 131 9.22 12.14 -24.64
N SER A 132 8.33 11.93 -25.60
CA SER A 132 6.96 11.48 -25.33
C SER A 132 6.99 10.14 -24.59
N ILE A 133 6.39 10.08 -23.41
CA ILE A 133 6.23 8.82 -22.67
C ILE A 133 5.01 8.11 -23.24
N THR A 134 5.24 7.18 -24.16
CA THR A 134 4.18 6.30 -24.67
C THR A 134 3.94 5.20 -23.66
N ILE A 135 2.75 5.22 -23.03
CA ILE A 135 2.33 4.16 -22.12
C ILE A 135 1.49 3.14 -22.90
N ILE A 136 2.00 1.91 -23.01
CA ILE A 136 1.26 0.79 -23.60
C ILE A 136 0.70 -0.06 -22.44
N PRO A 137 -0.64 -0.09 -22.24
CA PRO A 137 -1.22 -0.73 -21.06
C PRO A 137 -0.89 -2.22 -20.92
N ILE A 138 -0.94 -2.98 -22.03
CA ILE A 138 -0.68 -4.42 -22.04
C ILE A 138 0.73 -4.72 -21.56
N GLU A 139 1.73 -4.04 -22.12
CA GLU A 139 3.14 -4.23 -21.74
C GLU A 139 3.39 -3.83 -20.29
N THR A 140 2.75 -2.75 -19.84
CA THR A 140 2.85 -2.30 -18.46
C THR A 140 2.29 -3.35 -17.50
N TYR A 141 1.13 -3.94 -17.82
CA TYR A 141 0.51 -4.97 -17.00
C TYR A 141 1.27 -6.29 -17.00
N GLU A 142 1.87 -6.69 -18.12
CA GLU A 142 2.76 -7.85 -18.18
C GLU A 142 3.95 -7.69 -17.25
N ARG A 143 4.61 -6.52 -17.27
CA ARG A 143 5.72 -6.21 -16.34
C ARG A 143 5.30 -6.32 -14.89
N LEU A 144 4.07 -5.94 -14.54
CA LEU A 144 3.56 -6.10 -13.17
C LEU A 144 3.40 -7.58 -12.79
N VAL A 145 2.90 -8.41 -13.71
CA VAL A 145 2.79 -9.87 -13.49
C VAL A 145 4.18 -10.51 -13.35
N GLU A 146 5.16 -10.09 -14.16
CA GLU A 146 6.55 -10.54 -14.08
C GLU A 146 7.21 -10.14 -12.75
N GLN A 147 6.85 -8.98 -12.20
CA GLN A 147 7.25 -8.55 -10.86
C GLN A 147 6.57 -9.36 -9.73
N GLY A 148 5.67 -10.28 -10.07
CA GLY A 148 4.95 -11.13 -9.13
C GLY A 148 3.71 -10.47 -8.52
N ILE A 149 3.21 -9.38 -9.10
CA ILE A 149 1.95 -8.76 -8.67
C ILE A 149 0.80 -9.60 -9.21
N ARG A 150 -0.02 -10.12 -8.28
CA ARG A 150 -1.20 -10.94 -8.59
C ARG A 150 -2.44 -10.21 -8.10
N SER A 151 -3.30 -9.79 -9.02
CA SER A 151 -4.57 -9.13 -8.72
C SER A 151 -5.64 -9.61 -9.70
N SER A 152 -6.85 -9.83 -9.20
CA SER A 152 -8.03 -10.20 -10.00
C SER A 152 -8.24 -9.21 -11.16
N GLU A 153 -8.22 -7.91 -10.87
CA GLU A 153 -8.44 -6.87 -11.87
C GLU A 153 -7.36 -6.87 -12.96
N LEU A 154 -6.09 -7.01 -12.56
CA LEU A 154 -4.95 -7.07 -13.49
C LEU A 154 -5.08 -8.23 -14.47
N TYR A 155 -5.42 -9.43 -13.97
CA TYR A 155 -5.59 -10.60 -14.81
C TYR A 155 -6.82 -10.49 -15.72
N SER A 156 -7.92 -9.93 -15.24
CA SER A 156 -9.11 -9.70 -16.08
C SER A 156 -8.80 -8.75 -17.24
N GLN A 157 -8.07 -7.67 -16.98
CA GLN A 157 -7.71 -6.67 -17.99
C GLN A 157 -6.74 -7.24 -19.02
N LEU A 158 -5.73 -8.00 -18.59
CA LEU A 158 -4.81 -8.70 -19.49
C LEU A 158 -5.54 -9.74 -20.34
N ALA A 159 -6.41 -10.53 -19.72
CA ALA A 159 -7.17 -11.56 -20.42
C ALA A 159 -8.11 -10.96 -21.48
N ASP A 160 -8.83 -9.90 -21.14
CA ASP A 160 -9.67 -9.14 -22.08
C ASP A 160 -8.84 -8.52 -23.21
N ALA A 161 -7.71 -7.89 -22.88
CA ALA A 161 -6.86 -7.27 -23.89
C ALA A 161 -6.34 -8.30 -24.90
N TYR A 162 -5.91 -9.48 -24.42
CA TYR A 162 -5.47 -10.55 -25.30
C TYR A 162 -6.60 -11.22 -26.07
N PHE A 163 -7.79 -11.33 -25.48
CA PHE A 163 -8.99 -11.77 -26.17
C PHE A 163 -9.32 -10.88 -27.36
N TYR A 164 -9.34 -9.56 -27.17
CA TYR A 164 -9.61 -8.60 -28.25
C TYR A 164 -8.50 -8.54 -29.30
N LYS A 165 -7.26 -8.90 -28.93
CA LYS A 165 -6.14 -9.08 -29.89
C LYS A 165 -6.16 -10.42 -30.63
N ASN A 166 -7.13 -11.29 -30.38
CA ASN A 166 -7.23 -12.65 -30.91
C ASN A 166 -6.07 -13.59 -30.51
N ASP A 167 -5.29 -13.24 -29.48
CA ASP A 167 -4.29 -14.14 -28.91
C ASP A 167 -4.93 -14.96 -27.79
N TYR A 168 -5.64 -16.01 -28.22
CA TYR A 168 -6.40 -16.87 -27.32
C TYR A 168 -5.50 -17.70 -26.40
N ALA A 169 -4.26 -17.98 -26.79
CA ALA A 169 -3.31 -18.74 -25.99
C ALA A 169 -2.91 -17.95 -24.73
N LYS A 170 -2.50 -16.69 -24.90
CA LYS A 170 -2.21 -15.81 -23.74
C LYS A 170 -3.48 -15.48 -22.96
N ALA A 171 -4.59 -15.19 -23.64
CA ALA A 171 -5.86 -14.90 -22.98
C ALA A 171 -6.28 -16.05 -22.06
N SER A 172 -6.22 -17.31 -22.53
CA SER A 172 -6.58 -18.48 -21.72
C SER A 172 -5.72 -18.61 -20.46
N LYS A 173 -4.43 -18.28 -20.53
CA LYS A 173 -3.54 -18.31 -19.35
C LYS A 173 -3.98 -17.29 -18.30
N TYR A 174 -4.24 -16.05 -18.71
CA TYR A 174 -4.65 -15.00 -17.78
C TYR A 174 -6.08 -15.17 -17.27
N TYR A 175 -7.01 -15.68 -18.11
CA TYR A 175 -8.33 -16.06 -17.64
C TYR A 175 -8.24 -17.16 -16.58
N PHE A 176 -7.42 -18.19 -16.80
CA PHE A 176 -7.25 -19.23 -15.79
C PHE A 176 -6.84 -18.65 -14.42
N GLU A 177 -5.83 -17.78 -14.39
CA GLU A 177 -5.39 -17.09 -13.16
C GLU A 177 -6.46 -16.14 -12.58
N PHE A 178 -7.24 -15.48 -13.43
CA PHE A 178 -8.36 -14.66 -12.98
C PHE A 178 -9.42 -15.50 -12.25
N PHE A 179 -9.80 -16.64 -12.83
CA PHE A 179 -10.77 -17.57 -12.26
C PHE A 179 -10.27 -18.28 -10.99
N THR A 180 -8.96 -18.40 -10.77
CA THR A 180 -8.40 -18.95 -9.53
C THR A 180 -8.47 -17.98 -8.36
N ILE A 181 -8.39 -16.67 -8.63
CA ILE A 181 -8.35 -15.62 -7.61
C ILE A 181 -9.74 -15.08 -7.30
N GLU A 182 -10.54 -14.79 -8.32
CA GLU A 182 -11.83 -14.12 -8.17
C GLU A 182 -12.93 -15.12 -7.81
N LYS A 183 -13.73 -14.80 -6.79
CA LYS A 183 -14.86 -15.64 -6.36
C LYS A 183 -16.19 -15.14 -6.88
N ARG A 184 -16.30 -13.85 -7.22
CA ARG A 184 -17.53 -13.22 -7.70
C ARG A 184 -17.35 -12.76 -9.15
N ILE A 185 -17.42 -13.72 -10.05
CA ILE A 185 -17.16 -13.50 -11.46
C ILE A 185 -18.47 -13.12 -12.16
N LYS A 186 -18.42 -12.07 -12.99
CA LYS A 186 -19.59 -11.67 -13.78
C LYS A 186 -19.83 -12.66 -14.93
N PRO A 187 -21.08 -12.87 -15.37
CA PRO A 187 -21.40 -13.83 -16.43
C PRO A 187 -20.61 -13.60 -17.73
N GLU A 188 -20.31 -12.35 -18.09
CA GLU A 188 -19.62 -12.00 -19.33
C GLU A 188 -18.22 -12.62 -19.42
N PHE A 189 -17.53 -12.80 -18.29
CA PHE A 189 -16.21 -13.42 -18.25
C PHE A 189 -16.28 -14.93 -18.52
N TYR A 190 -17.34 -15.62 -18.08
CA TYR A 190 -17.56 -17.03 -18.39
C TYR A 190 -17.72 -17.23 -19.90
N LEU A 191 -18.50 -16.35 -20.55
CA LEU A 191 -18.69 -16.38 -21.99
C LEU A 191 -17.37 -16.15 -22.75
N ARG A 192 -16.62 -15.09 -22.42
CA ARG A 192 -15.35 -14.80 -23.09
C ARG A 192 -14.34 -15.92 -22.91
N TYR A 193 -14.24 -16.47 -21.69
CA TYR A 193 -13.34 -17.58 -21.43
C TYR A 193 -13.75 -18.84 -22.20
N ALA A 194 -15.06 -19.15 -22.26
CA ALA A 194 -15.56 -20.25 -23.07
C ALA A 194 -15.18 -20.11 -24.55
N VAL A 195 -15.33 -18.90 -25.13
CA VAL A 195 -14.93 -18.61 -26.51
C VAL A 195 -13.42 -18.82 -26.68
N THR A 196 -12.59 -18.35 -25.73
CA THR A 196 -11.13 -18.55 -25.82
C THR A 196 -10.76 -20.03 -25.83
N LEU A 197 -11.40 -20.84 -25.00
CA LEU A 197 -11.13 -22.28 -24.92
C LEU A 197 -11.61 -23.02 -26.17
N ASP A 198 -12.74 -22.61 -26.76
CA ASP A 198 -13.22 -23.17 -28.02
C ASP A 198 -12.24 -22.90 -29.17
N LYS A 199 -11.69 -21.68 -29.26
CA LYS A 199 -10.66 -21.33 -30.24
C LYS A 199 -9.36 -22.10 -30.04
N LEU A 200 -9.05 -22.52 -28.82
CA LEU A 200 -7.93 -23.40 -28.51
C LEU A 200 -8.25 -24.90 -28.67
N GLY A 201 -9.45 -25.26 -29.11
CA GLY A 201 -9.86 -26.65 -29.32
C GLY A 201 -10.33 -27.39 -28.06
N GLN A 202 -10.37 -26.72 -26.90
CA GLN A 202 -10.85 -27.28 -25.63
C GLN A 202 -12.39 -27.21 -25.53
N LYS A 203 -13.07 -27.86 -26.48
CA LYS A 203 -14.53 -27.79 -26.67
C LYS A 203 -15.32 -28.25 -25.45
N GLU A 204 -14.86 -29.29 -24.74
CA GLU A 204 -15.55 -29.80 -23.56
C GLU A 204 -15.61 -28.76 -22.44
N LYS A 205 -14.47 -28.15 -22.11
CA LYS A 205 -14.39 -27.09 -21.09
C LYS A 205 -15.19 -25.86 -21.50
N SER A 206 -15.14 -25.50 -22.79
CA SER A 206 -15.94 -24.40 -23.33
C SER A 206 -17.44 -24.64 -23.10
N LYS A 207 -17.96 -25.84 -23.42
CA LYS A 207 -19.36 -26.20 -23.19
C LYS A 207 -19.75 -26.07 -21.71
N VAL A 208 -18.91 -26.56 -20.80
CA VAL A 208 -19.15 -26.44 -19.36
C VAL A 208 -19.28 -24.97 -18.93
N LEU A 209 -18.37 -24.11 -19.39
CA LEU A 209 -18.42 -22.68 -19.09
C LEU A 209 -19.68 -22.01 -19.68
N LEU A 210 -20.08 -22.37 -20.90
CA LEU A 210 -21.32 -21.86 -21.50
C LEU A 210 -22.57 -22.28 -20.70
N MET A 211 -22.65 -23.52 -20.23
CA MET A 211 -23.74 -23.97 -19.36
C MET A 211 -23.78 -23.16 -18.06
N THR A 212 -22.62 -22.89 -17.44
CA THR A 212 -22.57 -22.04 -16.24
C THR A 212 -23.03 -20.62 -16.53
N TYR A 213 -22.66 -20.05 -17.69
CA TYR A 213 -23.10 -18.73 -18.13
C TYR A 213 -24.61 -18.65 -18.29
N GLU A 214 -25.23 -19.61 -18.98
CA GLU A 214 -26.68 -19.68 -19.18
C GLU A 214 -27.44 -19.78 -17.85
N ALA A 215 -26.95 -20.60 -16.91
CA ALA A 215 -27.52 -20.73 -15.58
C ALA A 215 -27.46 -19.41 -14.79
N LEU A 216 -26.34 -18.70 -14.86
CA LEU A 216 -26.17 -17.39 -14.21
C LEU A 216 -27.12 -16.33 -14.80
N LEU A 217 -27.28 -16.30 -16.12
CA LEU A 217 -28.21 -15.39 -16.80
C LEU A 217 -29.67 -15.65 -16.40
N LYS A 218 -30.07 -16.92 -16.31
CA LYS A 218 -31.44 -17.27 -15.88
C LYS A 218 -31.73 -16.74 -14.49
N ASN A 219 -30.79 -16.86 -13.56
CA ASN A 219 -30.92 -16.37 -12.20
C ASN A 219 -31.00 -14.84 -12.12
N GLN A 220 -30.34 -14.11 -13.04
CA GLN A 220 -30.41 -12.66 -13.09
C GLN A 220 -31.77 -12.14 -13.57
N LYS A 221 -32.44 -12.85 -14.47
CA LYS A 221 -33.76 -12.45 -15.01
C LYS A 221 -34.93 -12.65 -14.04
N ILE A 222 -34.73 -13.38 -12.95
CA ILE A 222 -35.76 -13.73 -11.97
C ILE A 222 -35.79 -12.72 -10.80
N LYS A 223 -34.83 -11.79 -10.75
CA LYS A 223 -34.79 -10.66 -9.81
C LYS A 223 -35.33 -9.39 -10.44
#